data_AF-A0A8X6LAA2-F1
#
_entry.id   AF-A0A8X6LAA2-F1
#
_cell.length_a   1.000
_cell.length_b   1.000
_cell.length_c   1.000
_cell.angle_alpha   90.00
_cell.angle_beta   90.00
_cell.angle_gamma   90.00
#
_symmetry.space_group_name_H-M   'P 1'
#
loop_
_entity.id
_entity.type
_entity.pdbx_description
1 polymer ?
#
loop_
_entity_poly.entity_id
_entity_poly.type
_entity_poly.pdbx_seq_one_letter_code
_entity_poly.pdbx_strand_id
1 'polypeptide(L)'
;MPPSKKRKPDNSVHALNVFTIRTFDSMKDNELDFLKFFDDVRPFIFEELQLQLEEKKAIKWYAVVQATLTRTTQENDVEYITPHFRSNCVVELMENTIAEHLESAFKKIQNSFEEFTQRGSGWTLEKILKLELNIAKYQPLSPSNYIPLPKKLTDKKAILNIKNEDQKCFVWCLLAHKLKIDYKKNANSIHHYIPHESEIKLGNVKCPVPVTNISTLEKLNNVRINVFGFEDEIFPLYVSSREDLDCINLLYISNEERQHYCLIRNFSRLIGDLSKHKSTAHICYRCLHRFCRETCYKSI
;
A
#
# COMPACT_ATOMS: atom_id res chain seq x y z
N MET A 1 -5.59 8.71 51.35
CA MET A 1 -5.58 7.79 50.18
C MET A 1 -6.28 8.50 49.03
N PRO A 2 -5.59 8.86 47.94
CA PRO A 2 -6.23 9.42 46.76
C PRO A 2 -6.85 8.31 45.91
N PRO A 3 -7.98 8.57 45.22
CA PRO A 3 -8.75 7.53 44.54
C PRO A 3 -8.03 7.01 43.29
N SER A 4 -8.16 5.70 43.08
CA SER A 4 -7.62 4.97 41.93
C SER A 4 -8.16 5.54 40.62
N LYS A 5 -7.25 6.07 39.79
CA LYS A 5 -7.54 6.40 38.40
C LYS A 5 -7.85 5.09 37.67
N LYS A 6 -9.14 4.79 37.48
CA LYS A 6 -9.58 3.82 36.47
C LYS A 6 -8.98 4.26 35.13
N ARG A 7 -8.03 3.48 34.61
CA ARG A 7 -7.52 3.66 33.24
C ARG A 7 -8.72 3.53 32.30
N LYS A 8 -9.07 4.63 31.63
CA LYS A 8 -9.98 4.58 30.48
C LYS A 8 -9.34 3.67 29.42
N PRO A 9 -10.13 2.86 28.69
CA PRO A 9 -9.60 2.15 27.54
C PRO A 9 -9.01 3.18 26.56
N ASP A 10 -7.78 2.92 26.15
CA ASP A 10 -7.08 3.68 25.14
C ASP A 10 -7.78 3.42 23.80
N ASN A 11 -8.70 4.30 23.43
CA ASN A 11 -9.29 4.30 22.10
C ASN A 11 -8.29 4.98 21.16
N SER A 12 -7.23 4.26 20.79
CA SER A 12 -6.47 4.57 19.60
C SER A 12 -7.40 4.38 18.40
N VAL A 13 -7.88 5.49 17.83
CA VAL A 13 -8.65 5.48 16.60
C VAL A 13 -7.68 5.12 15.47
N HIS A 14 -7.57 3.83 15.18
CA HIS A 14 -6.90 3.30 14.00
C HIS A 14 -7.54 3.90 12.75
N ALA A 15 -6.72 4.31 11.79
CA ALA A 15 -7.22 4.88 10.52
C ALA A 15 -7.94 3.84 9.63
N LEU A 16 -8.00 2.57 10.07
CA LEU A 16 -8.72 1.47 9.44
C LEU A 16 -9.37 0.57 10.51
N ASN A 17 -10.52 1.00 11.03
CA ASN A 17 -11.50 0.04 11.58
C ASN A 17 -12.33 -0.62 10.45
N VAL A 18 -11.77 -0.71 9.24
CA VAL A 18 -12.46 -1.11 8.00
C VAL A 18 -12.25 -2.60 7.70
N PHE A 19 -11.07 -3.12 8.02
CA PHE A 19 -10.72 -4.51 7.79
C PHE A 19 -10.78 -5.29 9.10
N THR A 20 -11.56 -6.37 9.11
CA THR A 20 -11.41 -7.44 10.07
C THR A 20 -10.06 -8.10 9.79
N ILE A 21 -9.13 -8.02 10.75
CA ILE A 21 -7.83 -8.68 10.66
C ILE A 21 -7.91 -10.01 11.40
N ARG A 22 -7.56 -11.10 10.72
CA ARG A 22 -7.37 -12.43 11.30
C ARG A 22 -5.92 -12.83 11.16
N THR A 23 -5.32 -13.25 12.27
CA THR A 23 -3.92 -13.69 12.30
C THR A 23 -3.89 -15.20 12.41
N PHE A 24 -3.10 -15.84 11.56
CA PHE A 24 -2.81 -17.26 11.56
C PHE A 24 -1.31 -17.42 11.84
N ASP A 25 -0.97 -17.83 13.06
CA ASP A 25 0.42 -18.07 13.46
C ASP A 25 0.90 -19.41 12.90
N SER A 26 2.20 -19.52 12.60
CA SER A 26 2.78 -20.82 12.25
C SER A 26 2.73 -21.76 13.46
N MET A 27 2.09 -22.92 13.30
CA MET A 27 1.85 -23.86 14.41
C MET A 27 3.10 -24.67 14.79
N LYS A 28 4.17 -24.62 14.00
CA LYS A 28 5.39 -25.41 14.20
C LYS A 28 6.61 -24.50 14.21
N ASP A 29 7.55 -24.76 15.11
CA ASP A 29 8.74 -23.94 15.29
C ASP A 29 9.68 -23.87 14.07
N ASN A 30 9.42 -24.63 13.00
CA ASN A 30 10.28 -24.75 11.82
C ASN A 30 9.51 -24.91 10.49
N GLU A 31 8.42 -24.17 10.25
CA GLU A 31 7.88 -24.09 8.88
C GLU A 31 8.79 -23.23 8.00
N LEU A 32 9.71 -23.94 7.35
CA LEU A 32 10.62 -23.43 6.31
C LEU A 32 10.02 -23.52 4.91
N ASP A 33 8.72 -23.82 4.79
CA ASP A 33 8.07 -24.07 3.52
C ASP A 33 6.73 -23.35 3.43
N PHE A 34 6.67 -22.35 2.54
CA PHE A 34 5.46 -21.60 2.24
C PHE A 34 4.33 -22.48 1.72
N LEU A 35 4.62 -23.51 0.93
CA LEU A 35 3.59 -24.40 0.38
C LEU A 35 2.88 -25.15 1.50
N LYS A 36 3.67 -25.73 2.40
CA LYS A 36 3.14 -26.46 3.56
C LYS A 36 2.36 -25.54 4.50
N PHE A 37 2.92 -24.36 4.81
CA PHE A 37 2.23 -23.38 5.63
C PHE A 37 0.90 -22.97 5.00
N PHE A 38 0.88 -22.70 3.69
CA PHE A 38 -0.35 -22.37 2.97
C PHE A 38 -1.36 -23.50 3.00
N ASP A 39 -0.96 -24.75 2.79
CA ASP A 39 -1.87 -25.90 2.89
C ASP A 39 -2.47 -26.04 4.30
N ASP A 40 -1.67 -25.79 5.34
CA ASP A 40 -2.11 -25.85 6.73
C ASP A 40 -3.11 -24.71 7.06
N VAL A 41 -2.91 -23.48 6.56
CA VAL A 41 -3.81 -22.34 6.84
C VAL A 41 -4.98 -22.18 5.85
N ARG A 42 -4.90 -22.81 4.67
CA ARG A 42 -5.90 -22.74 3.59
C ARG A 42 -7.33 -23.00 4.06
N PRO A 43 -7.65 -24.10 4.77
CA PRO A 43 -9.04 -24.37 5.16
C PRO A 43 -9.61 -23.28 6.09
N PHE A 44 -8.80 -22.75 7.00
CA PHE A 44 -9.22 -21.71 7.94
C PHE A 44 -9.45 -20.36 7.25
N ILE A 45 -8.59 -19.99 6.30
CA ILE A 45 -8.78 -18.77 5.49
C ILE A 45 -10.03 -18.89 4.62
N PHE A 46 -10.24 -20.06 4.01
CA PHE A 46 -11.40 -20.31 3.17
C PHE A 46 -12.70 -20.17 3.98
N GLU A 47 -12.78 -20.81 5.15
CA GLU A 47 -13.94 -20.72 6.05
C GLU A 47 -14.20 -19.28 6.52
N GLU A 48 -13.16 -18.54 6.92
CA GLU A 48 -13.33 -17.14 7.33
C GLU A 48 -13.83 -16.26 6.16
N LEU A 49 -13.32 -16.47 4.94
CA LEU A 49 -13.80 -15.73 3.77
C LEU A 49 -15.26 -16.05 3.45
N GLN A 50 -15.69 -17.32 3.58
CA GLN A 50 -17.09 -17.71 3.43
C GLN A 50 -17.97 -17.00 4.47
N LEU A 51 -17.61 -17.07 5.75
CA LEU A 51 -18.35 -16.44 6.85
C LEU A 51 -18.48 -14.92 6.64
N GLN A 52 -17.38 -14.25 6.29
CA GLN A 52 -17.39 -12.81 6.05
C GLN A 52 -18.18 -12.44 4.79
N LEU A 53 -18.15 -13.26 3.74
CA LEU A 53 -18.93 -13.04 2.53
C LEU A 53 -20.43 -13.21 2.79
N GLU A 54 -20.84 -14.22 3.56
CA GLU A 54 -22.24 -14.43 3.94
C GLU A 54 -22.82 -13.25 4.73
N GLU A 55 -22.04 -12.74 5.69
CA GLU A 55 -22.39 -11.61 6.55
C GLU A 55 -22.44 -10.29 5.75
N LYS A 56 -21.38 -9.98 4.99
CA LYS A 56 -21.21 -8.66 4.35
C LYS A 56 -21.77 -8.59 2.93
N LYS A 57 -22.17 -9.72 2.33
CA LYS A 57 -22.67 -9.93 0.95
C LYS A 57 -21.67 -9.67 -0.17
N ALA A 58 -20.71 -8.79 0.06
CA ALA A 58 -19.58 -8.55 -0.81
C ALA A 58 -18.40 -8.12 0.06
N ILE A 59 -17.22 -8.67 -0.20
CA ILE A 59 -16.01 -8.37 0.58
C ILE A 59 -14.85 -8.02 -0.34
N LYS A 60 -13.89 -7.27 0.20
CA LYS A 60 -12.57 -7.11 -0.38
C LYS A 60 -11.54 -7.63 0.62
N TRP A 61 -10.55 -8.37 0.15
CA TRP A 61 -9.58 -8.99 1.05
C TRP A 61 -8.17 -9.08 0.46
N TYR A 62 -7.17 -9.18 1.33
CA TYR A 62 -5.79 -9.53 0.97
C TYR A 62 -5.09 -10.23 2.12
N ALA A 63 -4.09 -11.05 1.81
CA ALA A 63 -3.25 -11.74 2.78
C ALA A 63 -1.85 -11.12 2.83
N VAL A 64 -1.24 -11.10 4.01
CA VAL A 64 0.15 -10.66 4.24
C VAL A 64 0.87 -11.74 5.05
N VAL A 65 1.95 -12.27 4.53
CA VAL A 65 2.84 -13.16 5.28
C VAL A 65 4.01 -12.37 5.83
N GLN A 66 4.30 -12.57 7.12
CA GLN A 66 5.50 -12.09 7.77
C GLN A 66 6.46 -13.25 7.96
N ALA A 67 7.71 -13.10 7.55
CA ALA A 67 8.73 -14.14 7.67
C ALA A 67 10.06 -13.54 8.11
N THR A 68 10.81 -14.27 8.94
CA THR A 68 12.19 -13.96 9.29
C THR A 68 13.12 -14.63 8.29
N LEU A 69 14.00 -13.83 7.68
CA LEU A 69 15.07 -14.32 6.83
C LEU A 69 16.43 -13.99 7.46
N THR A 70 17.37 -14.89 7.28
CA THR A 70 18.75 -14.78 7.76
C THR A 70 19.74 -14.79 6.63
N ARG A 71 20.89 -14.18 6.88
CA ARG A 71 22.04 -14.27 6.00
C ARG A 71 23.32 -14.16 6.82
N THR A 72 24.30 -14.98 6.46
CA THR A 72 25.67 -14.86 6.99
C THR A 72 26.50 -13.98 6.07
N THR A 73 27.14 -12.95 6.63
CA THR A 73 28.05 -12.06 5.91
C THR A 73 29.44 -12.70 5.76
N GLN A 74 30.31 -12.07 4.95
CA GLN A 74 31.70 -12.52 4.80
C GLN A 74 32.51 -12.44 6.12
N GLU A 75 32.05 -11.63 7.08
CA GLU A 75 32.67 -11.46 8.40
C GLU A 75 32.11 -12.45 9.45
N ASN A 76 31.33 -13.47 9.03
CA ASN A 76 30.60 -14.44 9.87
C ASN A 76 29.52 -13.84 10.79
N ASP A 77 29.15 -12.57 10.61
CA ASP A 77 28.00 -12.00 11.29
C ASP A 77 26.69 -12.47 10.66
N VAL A 78 25.70 -12.77 11.50
CA VAL A 78 24.34 -13.16 11.08
C VAL A 78 23.44 -11.93 11.10
N GLU A 79 22.89 -11.58 9.95
CA GLU A 79 21.88 -10.54 9.81
C GLU A 79 20.48 -11.16 9.77
N TYR A 80 19.51 -10.44 10.32
CA TYR A 80 18.10 -10.83 10.36
C TYR A 80 17.23 -9.72 9.76
N ILE A 81 16.26 -10.11 8.96
CA ILE A 81 15.20 -9.21 8.46
C ILE A 81 13.84 -9.87 8.58
N THR A 82 12.80 -9.07 8.70
CA THR A 82 11.42 -9.55 8.80
C THR A 82 10.52 -8.91 7.73
N PRO A 83 10.71 -9.25 6.43
CA PRO A 83 9.90 -8.70 5.36
C PRO A 83 8.45 -9.18 5.38
N HIS A 84 7.60 -8.40 4.70
CA HIS A 84 6.18 -8.66 4.51
C HIS A 84 5.90 -8.99 3.04
N PHE A 85 5.25 -10.12 2.79
CA PHE A 85 4.87 -10.57 1.46
C PHE A 85 3.35 -10.55 1.32
N ARG A 86 2.85 -9.65 0.47
CA ARG A 86 1.41 -9.37 0.34
C ARG A 86 0.81 -9.93 -0.95
N SER A 87 -0.43 -10.45 -0.90
CA SER A 87 -1.20 -10.83 -2.09
C SER A 87 -1.75 -9.61 -2.85
N ASN A 88 -2.38 -9.84 -4.00
CA ASN A 88 -3.25 -8.80 -4.56
C ASN A 88 -4.51 -8.63 -3.69
N CYS A 89 -5.11 -7.43 -3.75
CA CYS A 89 -6.44 -7.22 -3.19
C CYS A 89 -7.47 -7.85 -4.11
N VAL A 90 -8.27 -8.74 -3.56
CA VAL A 90 -9.35 -9.46 -4.25
C VAL A 90 -10.68 -8.83 -3.85
N VAL A 91 -11.63 -8.76 -4.78
CA VAL A 91 -13.03 -8.47 -4.48
C VAL A 91 -13.79 -9.78 -4.65
N GLU A 92 -14.44 -10.21 -3.57
CA GLU A 92 -15.21 -11.44 -3.53
C GLU A 92 -16.70 -11.10 -3.52
N LEU A 93 -17.41 -11.64 -4.50
CA LEU A 93 -18.86 -11.46 -4.67
C LEU A 93 -19.62 -12.78 -4.60
N MET A 94 -18.92 -13.90 -4.83
CA MET A 94 -19.50 -15.23 -4.91
C MET A 94 -18.60 -16.22 -4.18
N GLU A 95 -19.19 -17.23 -3.58
CA GLU A 95 -18.47 -18.21 -2.77
C GLU A 95 -17.59 -19.14 -3.62
N ASN A 96 -18.07 -19.49 -4.81
CA ASN A 96 -17.39 -20.42 -5.72
C ASN A 96 -16.08 -19.87 -6.31
N THR A 97 -15.85 -18.55 -6.23
CA THR A 97 -14.61 -17.90 -6.70
C THR A 97 -13.52 -17.82 -5.62
N ILE A 98 -13.86 -18.07 -4.35
CA ILE A 98 -12.91 -17.97 -3.22
C ILE A 98 -11.71 -18.89 -3.42
N ALA A 99 -11.93 -20.15 -3.83
CA ALA A 99 -10.84 -21.14 -3.96
C ALA A 99 -9.81 -20.72 -5.00
N GLU A 100 -10.26 -20.23 -6.16
CA GLU A 100 -9.39 -19.76 -7.24
C GLU A 100 -8.62 -18.50 -6.82
N HIS A 101 -9.32 -17.54 -6.20
CA HIS A 101 -8.69 -16.32 -5.73
C HIS A 101 -7.66 -16.57 -4.61
N LEU A 102 -7.92 -17.54 -3.74
CA LEU A 102 -6.99 -17.95 -2.70
C LEU A 102 -5.72 -18.56 -3.28
N GLU A 103 -5.84 -19.42 -4.28
CA GLU A 103 -4.71 -19.98 -5.00
C GLU A 103 -3.86 -18.89 -5.67
N SER A 104 -4.51 -17.93 -6.33
CA SER A 104 -3.85 -16.78 -6.94
C SER A 104 -3.13 -15.90 -5.90
N ALA A 105 -3.74 -15.69 -4.73
CA ALA A 105 -3.16 -14.93 -3.64
C ALA A 105 -1.88 -15.60 -3.09
N PHE A 106 -1.92 -16.90 -2.82
CA PHE A 106 -0.77 -17.68 -2.36
C PHE A 106 0.36 -17.69 -3.39
N LYS A 107 0.03 -17.94 -4.66
CA LYS A 107 1.01 -17.89 -5.75
C LYS A 107 1.68 -16.52 -5.86
N LYS A 108 0.94 -15.42 -5.72
CA LYS A 108 1.52 -14.07 -5.69
C LYS A 108 2.54 -13.96 -4.54
N ILE A 109 2.15 -14.34 -3.33
CA ILE A 109 3.01 -14.22 -2.14
C ILE A 109 4.29 -15.05 -2.35
N GLN A 110 4.15 -16.29 -2.81
CA GLN A 110 5.27 -17.17 -3.13
C GLN A 110 6.21 -16.55 -4.18
N ASN A 111 5.68 -16.08 -5.31
CA ASN A 111 6.49 -15.42 -6.34
C ASN A 111 7.24 -14.21 -5.78
N SER A 112 6.62 -13.46 -4.86
CA SER A 112 7.26 -12.28 -4.24
C SER A 112 8.40 -12.67 -3.31
N PHE A 113 8.24 -13.79 -2.60
CA PHE A 113 9.29 -14.37 -1.76
C PHE A 113 10.43 -14.94 -2.61
N GLU A 114 10.12 -15.66 -3.68
CA GLU A 114 11.11 -16.18 -4.63
C GLU A 114 11.89 -15.05 -5.30
N GLU A 115 11.23 -14.00 -5.77
CA GLU A 115 11.91 -12.82 -6.31
C GLU A 115 12.82 -12.15 -5.28
N PHE A 116 12.39 -12.10 -4.02
CA PHE A 116 13.17 -11.53 -2.92
C PHE A 116 14.43 -12.34 -2.60
N THR A 117 14.33 -13.67 -2.62
CA THR A 117 15.44 -14.58 -2.32
C THR A 117 16.38 -14.78 -3.52
N GLN A 118 15.86 -14.90 -4.75
CA GLN A 118 16.66 -15.10 -5.96
C GLN A 118 17.41 -13.84 -6.41
N ARG A 119 16.86 -12.64 -6.18
CA ARG A 119 17.53 -11.37 -6.50
C ARG A 119 18.26 -10.77 -5.30
N GLY A 120 18.13 -11.38 -4.13
CA GLY A 120 18.74 -10.97 -2.88
C GLY A 120 20.13 -11.58 -2.69
N SER A 121 20.98 -10.83 -2.00
CA SER A 121 22.38 -11.14 -1.72
C SER A 121 22.59 -12.27 -0.69
N GLY A 122 21.88 -13.40 -0.81
CA GLY A 122 22.06 -14.62 0.00
C GLY A 122 21.10 -14.82 1.17
N TRP A 123 19.88 -14.29 1.10
CA TRP A 123 18.88 -14.44 2.17
C TRP A 123 18.22 -15.83 2.14
N THR A 124 18.22 -16.51 3.29
CA THR A 124 17.54 -17.79 3.51
C THR A 124 16.37 -17.62 4.47
N LEU A 125 15.27 -18.32 4.21
CA LEU A 125 14.15 -18.36 5.14
C LEU A 125 14.57 -19.04 6.44
N GLU A 126 14.35 -18.37 7.56
CA GLU A 126 14.57 -18.94 8.89
C GLU A 126 13.25 -19.38 9.51
N LYS A 127 12.20 -18.55 9.44
CA LYS A 127 10.89 -18.86 10.03
C LYS A 127 9.77 -18.06 9.38
N ILE A 128 8.63 -18.69 9.12
CA ILE A 128 7.37 -17.97 8.86
C ILE A 128 6.76 -17.59 10.20
N LEU A 129 6.51 -16.31 10.43
CA LEU A 129 5.97 -15.81 11.71
C LEU A 129 4.45 -15.98 11.74
N LYS A 130 3.77 -15.40 10.75
CA LYS A 130 2.31 -15.36 10.68
C LYS A 130 1.79 -14.98 9.30
N LEU A 131 0.51 -15.28 9.05
CA LEU A 131 -0.30 -14.72 7.97
C LEU A 131 -1.41 -13.84 8.55
N GLU A 132 -1.51 -12.62 8.05
CA GLU A 132 -2.58 -11.69 8.35
C GLU A 132 -3.55 -11.62 7.18
N LEU A 133 -4.78 -12.07 7.40
CA LEU A 133 -5.89 -11.97 6.46
C LEU A 133 -6.69 -10.71 6.80
N ASN A 134 -6.75 -9.79 5.84
CA ASN A 134 -7.40 -8.49 6.00
C ASN A 134 -8.70 -8.50 5.18
N ILE A 135 -9.87 -8.40 5.81
CA ILE A 135 -11.18 -8.48 5.13
C ILE A 135 -12.07 -7.28 5.44
N ALA A 136 -12.51 -6.55 4.41
CA ALA A 136 -13.47 -5.44 4.54
C ALA A 136 -14.73 -5.70 3.72
N LYS A 137 -15.83 -5.05 4.10
CA LYS A 137 -17.03 -5.01 3.25
C LYS A 137 -16.70 -4.28 1.94
N TYR A 138 -17.19 -4.81 0.82
CA TYR A 138 -17.11 -4.18 -0.49
C TYR A 138 -18.41 -3.45 -0.78
N GLN A 139 -18.34 -2.13 -0.95
CA GLN A 139 -19.44 -1.31 -1.44
C GLN A 139 -19.04 -0.67 -2.79
N PRO A 140 -19.85 -0.85 -3.85
CA PRO A 140 -19.67 -0.12 -5.10
C PRO A 140 -19.74 1.40 -4.87
N LEU A 141 -18.92 2.15 -5.59
CA LEU A 141 -18.67 3.58 -5.34
C LEU A 141 -19.94 4.46 -5.45
N SER A 142 -20.13 5.35 -4.46
CA SER A 142 -21.08 6.47 -4.46
C SER A 142 -20.54 7.65 -5.31
N PRO A 143 -21.36 8.70 -5.65
CA PRO A 143 -20.98 9.71 -6.63
C PRO A 143 -19.73 10.53 -6.26
N SER A 144 -19.50 10.81 -4.97
CA SER A 144 -18.33 11.57 -4.49
C SER A 144 -17.21 10.66 -3.97
N ASN A 145 -16.01 10.71 -4.59
CA ASN A 145 -14.83 9.93 -4.17
C ASN A 145 -13.87 10.67 -3.21
N TYR A 146 -14.18 11.88 -2.72
CA TYR A 146 -13.28 12.54 -1.77
C TYR A 146 -13.19 11.74 -0.46
N ILE A 147 -11.96 11.41 -0.06
CA ILE A 147 -11.67 10.79 1.24
C ILE A 147 -10.78 11.75 2.02
N PRO A 148 -11.17 12.19 3.22
CA PRO A 148 -10.30 13.03 4.05
C PRO A 148 -9.05 12.25 4.48
N LEU A 149 -7.90 12.94 4.54
CA LEU A 149 -6.65 12.32 4.97
C LEU A 149 -6.68 12.03 6.48
N PRO A 150 -6.14 10.89 6.93
CA PRO A 150 -5.84 10.66 8.34
C PRO A 150 -5.01 11.81 8.93
N LYS A 151 -5.23 12.12 10.22
CA LYS A 151 -4.58 13.26 10.89
C LYS A 151 -3.04 13.21 10.80
N LYS A 152 -2.44 12.02 10.99
CA LYS A 152 -0.99 11.76 10.86
C LYS A 152 -0.43 12.21 9.50
N LEU A 153 -1.21 12.11 8.43
CA LEU A 153 -0.82 12.54 7.09
C LEU A 153 -1.12 14.02 6.84
N THR A 154 -2.24 14.51 7.35
CA THR A 154 -2.63 15.94 7.27
C THR A 154 -1.58 16.83 7.94
N ASP A 155 -1.12 16.45 9.14
CA ASP A 155 -0.17 17.22 9.93
C ASP A 155 1.20 17.35 9.24
N LYS A 156 1.57 16.38 8.38
CA LYS A 156 2.80 16.42 7.59
C LYS A 156 2.81 17.50 6.52
N LYS A 157 1.66 18.02 6.07
CA LYS A 157 1.57 19.05 5.00
C LYS A 157 2.43 18.69 3.78
N ALA A 158 2.45 17.40 3.43
CA ALA A 158 3.25 16.83 2.33
C ALA A 158 2.38 16.41 1.14
N ILE A 159 1.07 16.33 1.35
CA ILE A 159 0.10 15.76 0.42
C ILE A 159 -0.89 16.85 0.03
N LEU A 160 -1.20 16.92 -1.26
CA LEU A 160 -2.33 17.65 -1.80
C LEU A 160 -3.48 16.68 -2.01
N ASN A 161 -4.53 16.83 -1.20
CA ASN A 161 -5.78 16.10 -1.34
C ASN A 161 -6.81 17.00 -2.04
N ILE A 162 -7.09 16.71 -3.30
CA ILE A 162 -7.99 17.52 -4.15
C ILE A 162 -9.42 17.08 -3.89
N LYS A 163 -10.28 18.03 -3.52
CA LYS A 163 -11.69 17.79 -3.25
C LYS A 163 -12.46 17.62 -4.55
N ASN A 164 -12.94 16.42 -4.82
CA ASN A 164 -13.70 16.10 -6.01
C ASN A 164 -15.00 15.35 -5.69
N GLU A 165 -16.03 15.59 -6.49
CA GLU A 165 -17.33 14.93 -6.43
C GLU A 165 -17.52 13.91 -7.56
N ASP A 166 -16.45 13.58 -8.28
CA ASP A 166 -16.43 12.61 -9.38
C ASP A 166 -15.44 11.47 -9.07
N GLN A 167 -15.21 10.58 -10.03
CA GLN A 167 -14.26 9.47 -9.89
C GLN A 167 -12.87 9.78 -10.52
N LYS A 168 -12.58 11.04 -10.83
CA LYS A 168 -11.41 11.47 -11.61
C LYS A 168 -10.22 11.92 -10.75
N CYS A 169 -10.18 11.58 -9.47
CA CYS A 169 -9.07 11.95 -8.54
C CYS A 169 -7.65 11.67 -9.09
N PHE A 170 -7.46 10.59 -9.86
CA PHE A 170 -6.20 10.33 -10.57
C PHE A 170 -5.86 11.44 -11.58
N VAL A 171 -6.82 11.80 -12.44
CA VAL A 171 -6.67 12.88 -13.45
C VAL A 171 -6.31 14.19 -12.75
N TRP A 172 -7.02 14.52 -11.67
CA TRP A 172 -6.76 15.72 -10.89
C TRP A 172 -5.36 15.75 -10.28
N CYS A 173 -4.85 14.61 -9.79
CA CYS A 173 -3.47 14.53 -9.30
C CYS A 173 -2.43 14.76 -10.41
N LEU A 174 -2.62 14.17 -11.60
CA LEU A 174 -1.71 14.36 -12.72
C LEU A 174 -1.69 15.83 -13.18
N LEU A 175 -2.86 16.47 -13.27
CA LEU A 175 -2.95 17.89 -13.61
C LEU A 175 -2.31 18.78 -12.55
N ALA A 176 -2.56 18.49 -11.27
CA ALA A 176 -1.94 19.24 -10.19
C ALA A 176 -0.41 19.14 -10.19
N HIS A 177 0.14 18.00 -10.63
CA HIS A 177 1.58 17.84 -10.83
C HIS A 177 2.09 18.60 -12.05
N LYS A 178 1.41 18.49 -13.20
CA LYS A 178 1.80 19.18 -14.45
C LYS A 178 1.74 20.71 -14.33
N LEU A 179 0.65 21.24 -13.76
CA LEU A 179 0.40 22.68 -13.63
C LEU A 179 1.16 23.32 -12.46
N LYS A 180 1.69 22.53 -11.53
CA LYS A 180 2.47 22.98 -10.35
C LYS A 180 1.82 24.14 -9.58
N ILE A 181 0.50 24.09 -9.36
CA ILE A 181 -0.26 25.16 -8.71
C ILE A 181 0.18 25.36 -7.25
N ASP A 182 0.51 26.60 -6.88
CA ASP A 182 0.91 26.97 -5.51
C ASP A 182 -0.17 26.60 -4.47
N TYR A 183 0.25 26.06 -3.33
CA TYR A 183 -0.58 25.77 -2.16
C TYR A 183 -1.40 26.99 -1.68
N LYS A 184 -0.87 28.21 -1.84
CA LYS A 184 -1.56 29.45 -1.41
C LYS A 184 -2.79 29.80 -2.25
N LYS A 185 -2.98 29.15 -3.41
CA LYS A 185 -4.05 29.45 -4.36
C LYS A 185 -5.18 28.42 -4.33
N ASN A 186 -5.52 27.87 -3.16
CA ASN A 186 -6.58 26.86 -3.02
C ASN A 186 -6.40 25.66 -3.96
N ALA A 187 -5.15 25.14 -4.06
CA ALA A 187 -4.79 24.03 -4.95
C ALA A 187 -5.60 22.74 -4.72
N ASN A 188 -6.37 22.63 -3.63
CA ASN A 188 -7.28 21.53 -3.36
C ASN A 188 -8.62 21.63 -4.12
N SER A 189 -8.89 22.73 -4.82
CA SER A 189 -10.11 22.92 -5.60
C SER A 189 -9.98 22.41 -7.03
N ILE A 190 -10.99 21.67 -7.51
CA ILE A 190 -11.04 21.16 -8.90
C ILE A 190 -11.17 22.24 -9.95
N HIS A 191 -11.68 23.43 -9.62
CA HIS A 191 -11.91 24.51 -10.60
C HIS A 191 -10.64 24.94 -11.35
N HIS A 192 -9.48 24.77 -10.73
CA HIS A 192 -8.20 25.07 -11.37
C HIS A 192 -7.79 24.02 -12.42
N TYR A 193 -8.34 22.80 -12.34
CA TYR A 193 -7.93 21.66 -13.14
C TYR A 193 -8.93 21.34 -14.25
N ILE A 194 -10.22 21.63 -14.06
CA ILE A 194 -11.29 21.37 -15.03
C ILE A 194 -10.95 21.86 -16.45
N PRO A 195 -10.39 23.08 -16.67
CA PRO A 195 -10.06 23.54 -18.02
C PRO A 195 -9.01 22.69 -18.75
N HIS A 196 -8.21 21.93 -18.00
CA HIS A 196 -7.10 21.13 -18.49
C HIS A 196 -7.41 19.63 -18.52
N GLU A 197 -8.65 19.22 -18.25
CA GLU A 197 -9.02 17.81 -18.13
C GLU A 197 -8.60 16.96 -19.36
N SER A 198 -8.76 17.51 -20.56
CA SER A 198 -8.44 16.87 -21.84
C SER A 198 -6.94 16.63 -22.06
N GLU A 199 -6.05 17.24 -21.26
CA GLU A 199 -4.60 17.02 -21.34
C GLU A 199 -4.16 15.69 -20.76
N ILE A 200 -5.01 15.03 -19.97
CA ILE A 200 -4.75 13.70 -19.42
C ILE A 200 -5.37 12.65 -20.33
N LYS A 201 -4.51 11.77 -20.85
CA LYS A 201 -4.91 10.69 -21.74
C LYS A 201 -5.21 9.45 -20.91
N LEU A 202 -6.46 8.97 -20.93
CA LEU A 202 -6.86 7.72 -20.25
C LEU A 202 -6.94 6.52 -21.21
N GLY A 203 -7.05 6.75 -22.52
CA GLY A 203 -7.20 5.68 -23.50
C GLY A 203 -8.45 4.85 -23.22
N ASN A 204 -8.29 3.53 -23.10
CA ASN A 204 -9.38 2.61 -22.78
C ASN A 204 -9.65 2.45 -21.27
N VAL A 205 -8.84 3.10 -20.42
CA VAL A 205 -9.01 3.04 -18.96
C VAL A 205 -10.15 3.95 -18.55
N LYS A 206 -11.08 3.43 -17.76
CA LYS A 206 -12.18 4.21 -17.19
C LYS A 206 -11.86 4.63 -15.76
N CYS A 207 -12.44 5.74 -15.33
CA CYS A 207 -12.44 6.10 -13.92
C CYS A 207 -13.47 5.23 -13.16
N PRO A 208 -13.20 4.85 -11.89
CA PRO A 208 -11.96 5.11 -11.13
C PRO A 208 -10.76 4.33 -11.69
N VAL A 209 -9.57 4.92 -11.68
CA VAL A 209 -8.36 4.28 -12.22
C VAL A 209 -7.83 3.24 -11.21
N PRO A 210 -7.80 1.94 -11.54
CA PRO A 210 -7.20 0.94 -10.67
C PRO A 210 -5.67 1.01 -10.76
N VAL A 211 -5.00 0.62 -9.66
CA VAL A 211 -3.52 0.62 -9.59
C VAL A 211 -2.90 -0.29 -10.67
N THR A 212 -3.60 -1.34 -11.10
CA THR A 212 -3.17 -2.27 -12.16
C THR A 212 -3.02 -1.60 -13.53
N ASN A 213 -3.73 -0.49 -13.79
CA ASN A 213 -3.64 0.23 -15.06
C ASN A 213 -2.58 1.36 -15.07
N ILE A 214 -1.85 1.57 -13.96
CA ILE A 214 -0.88 2.67 -13.84
C ILE A 214 0.24 2.56 -14.88
N SER A 215 0.76 1.35 -15.14
CA SER A 215 1.82 1.14 -16.12
C SER A 215 1.42 1.55 -17.55
N THR A 216 0.15 1.36 -17.92
CA THR A 216 -0.42 1.80 -19.20
C THR A 216 -0.54 3.32 -19.25
N LEU A 217 -1.07 3.92 -18.18
CA LEU A 217 -1.28 5.37 -18.10
C LEU A 217 0.02 6.16 -18.03
N GLU A 218 1.05 5.58 -17.40
CA GLU A 218 2.41 6.09 -17.35
C GLU A 218 2.99 6.29 -18.76
N LYS A 219 2.89 5.25 -19.60
CA LYS A 219 3.32 5.30 -21.01
C LYS A 219 2.50 6.32 -21.81
N LEU A 220 1.19 6.30 -21.63
CA LEU A 220 0.26 7.13 -22.41
C LEU A 220 0.43 8.63 -22.14
N ASN A 221 0.79 9.00 -20.91
CA ASN A 221 1.00 10.39 -20.50
C ASN A 221 2.46 10.83 -20.48
N ASN A 222 3.39 9.92 -20.80
CA ASN A 222 4.84 10.12 -20.74
C ASN A 222 5.31 10.76 -19.42
N VAL A 223 4.94 10.14 -18.31
CA VAL A 223 5.37 10.50 -16.95
C VAL A 223 5.96 9.27 -16.27
N ARG A 224 6.60 9.42 -15.11
CA ARG A 224 6.97 8.30 -14.23
C ARG A 224 6.06 8.33 -13.00
N ILE A 225 5.33 7.25 -12.71
CA ILE A 225 4.34 7.23 -11.61
C ILE A 225 4.79 6.26 -10.51
N ASN A 226 4.81 6.73 -9.27
CA ASN A 226 4.85 5.87 -8.09
C ASN A 226 3.53 6.01 -7.33
N VAL A 227 3.00 4.90 -6.82
CA VAL A 227 1.79 4.84 -6.01
C VAL A 227 2.13 4.18 -4.68
N PHE A 228 1.74 4.81 -3.59
CA PHE A 228 1.96 4.36 -2.23
C PHE A 228 0.64 4.18 -1.49
N GLY A 229 0.55 3.19 -0.61
CA GLY A 229 -0.54 3.02 0.34
C GLY A 229 -0.19 3.55 1.73
N PHE A 230 -1.19 3.58 2.61
CA PHE A 230 -1.03 3.97 4.01
C PHE A 230 -2.00 3.17 4.90
N GLU A 231 -1.45 2.47 5.90
CA GLU A 231 -2.23 1.72 6.91
C GLU A 231 -1.82 2.17 8.33
N ASP A 232 -0.51 2.33 8.58
CA ASP A 232 0.08 3.06 9.73
C ASP A 232 1.42 3.71 9.34
N GLU A 233 2.11 3.06 8.40
CA GLU A 233 3.26 3.55 7.67
C GLU A 233 2.95 3.59 6.17
N ILE A 234 3.80 4.30 5.42
CA ILE A 234 3.72 4.36 3.96
C ILE A 234 4.34 3.08 3.40
N PHE A 235 3.73 2.49 2.38
CA PHE A 235 4.28 1.33 1.66
C PHE A 235 4.06 1.45 0.15
N PRO A 236 4.95 0.89 -0.70
CA PRO A 236 4.78 0.94 -2.14
C PRO A 236 3.65 0.02 -2.61
N LEU A 237 2.77 0.55 -3.48
CA LEU A 237 1.78 -0.23 -4.25
C LEU A 237 2.21 -0.42 -5.70
N TYR A 238 2.87 0.58 -6.27
CA TYR A 238 3.46 0.55 -7.60
C TYR A 238 4.67 1.49 -7.62
N VAL A 239 5.82 1.01 -8.08
CA VAL A 239 7.02 1.83 -8.27
C VAL A 239 7.53 1.61 -9.68
N SER A 240 7.48 2.68 -10.46
CA SER A 240 7.91 2.64 -11.86
C SER A 240 9.36 2.16 -11.97
N SER A 241 9.65 1.43 -13.04
CA SER A 241 11.02 1.08 -13.45
C SER A 241 11.66 2.14 -14.34
N ARG A 242 10.93 3.21 -14.72
CA ARG A 242 11.47 4.30 -15.52
C ARG A 242 12.26 5.26 -14.64
N GLU A 243 13.36 5.80 -15.15
CA GLU A 243 14.26 6.70 -14.41
C GLU A 243 14.50 8.03 -15.11
N ASP A 244 14.16 8.12 -16.39
CA ASP A 244 14.44 9.21 -17.32
C ASP A 244 13.42 10.36 -17.29
N LEU A 245 12.33 10.21 -16.51
CA LEU A 245 11.21 11.12 -16.52
C LEU A 245 10.92 11.79 -15.18
N ASP A 246 10.24 12.92 -15.26
CA ASP A 246 9.66 13.60 -14.09
C ASP A 246 8.72 12.67 -13.32
N CYS A 247 8.98 12.58 -12.01
CA CYS A 247 8.38 11.59 -11.14
C CYS A 247 7.19 12.20 -10.40
N ILE A 248 6.00 11.61 -10.60
CA ILE A 248 4.82 11.88 -9.80
C ILE A 248 4.67 10.80 -8.74
N ASN A 249 4.58 11.22 -7.48
CA ASN A 249 4.33 10.34 -6.34
C ASN A 249 2.87 10.51 -5.91
N LEU A 250 2.12 9.43 -5.87
CA LEU A 250 0.70 9.41 -5.51
C LEU A 250 0.50 8.62 -4.23
N LEU A 251 -0.38 9.11 -3.36
CA LEU A 251 -0.92 8.34 -2.26
C LEU A 251 -2.28 7.79 -2.68
N TYR A 252 -2.45 6.49 -2.57
CA TYR A 252 -3.71 5.81 -2.77
C TYR A 252 -4.30 5.47 -1.40
N ILE A 253 -5.47 6.04 -1.11
CA ILE A 253 -6.24 5.76 0.10
C ILE A 253 -7.58 5.15 -0.29
N SER A 254 -8.07 4.26 0.57
CA SER A 254 -9.40 3.69 0.42
C SER A 254 -10.07 3.59 1.78
N ASN A 255 -11.40 3.71 1.81
CA ASN A 255 -12.21 3.34 2.96
C ASN A 255 -13.19 2.21 2.54
N GLU A 256 -14.22 1.95 3.33
CA GLU A 256 -15.23 0.91 3.04
C GLU A 256 -15.96 1.17 1.71
N GLU A 257 -16.17 2.44 1.37
CA GLU A 257 -17.04 2.87 0.27
C GLU A 257 -16.30 3.40 -0.95
N ARG A 258 -15.05 3.87 -0.79
CA ARG A 258 -14.41 4.79 -1.74
C ARG A 258 -12.93 4.50 -1.92
N GLN A 259 -12.42 4.91 -3.08
CA GLN A 259 -10.99 4.91 -3.41
C GLN A 259 -10.61 6.31 -3.89
N HIS A 260 -9.45 6.80 -3.47
CA HIS A 260 -9.03 8.17 -3.75
C HIS A 260 -7.51 8.27 -3.92
N TYR A 261 -7.07 8.97 -4.97
CA TYR A 261 -5.67 9.35 -5.17
C TYR A 261 -5.44 10.76 -4.64
N CYS A 262 -4.37 10.93 -3.88
CA CYS A 262 -3.83 12.23 -3.50
C CYS A 262 -2.44 12.41 -4.13
N LEU A 263 -2.06 13.67 -4.39
CA LEU A 263 -0.73 13.98 -4.90
C LEU A 263 0.25 14.17 -3.73
N ILE A 264 1.34 13.39 -3.70
CA ILE A 264 2.44 13.59 -2.75
C ILE A 264 3.39 14.64 -3.34
N ARG A 265 3.33 15.87 -2.83
CA ARG A 265 4.17 16.98 -3.29
C ARG A 265 5.55 17.02 -2.63
N ASN A 266 5.70 16.42 -1.45
CA ASN A 266 6.98 16.37 -0.75
C ASN A 266 7.18 15.02 -0.07
N PHE A 267 7.85 14.10 -0.76
CA PHE A 267 8.06 12.74 -0.28
C PHE A 267 8.97 12.70 0.97
N SER A 268 10.03 13.50 1.02
CA SER A 268 10.92 13.55 2.19
C SER A 268 10.19 14.01 3.46
N ARG A 269 9.27 14.97 3.34
CA ARG A 269 8.43 15.42 4.45
C ARG A 269 7.41 14.36 4.86
N LEU A 270 6.89 13.59 3.91
CA LEU A 270 5.98 12.48 4.18
C LEU A 270 6.64 11.38 5.02
N ILE A 271 7.93 11.10 4.81
CA ILE A 271 8.70 10.07 5.52
C ILE A 271 9.50 10.64 6.72
N GLY A 272 9.36 11.94 7.00
CA GLY A 272 10.23 12.70 7.92
C GLY A 272 10.22 12.31 9.40
N ASP A 273 9.33 11.43 9.85
CA ASP A 273 9.26 11.00 11.25
C ASP A 273 10.48 10.15 11.68
N LEU A 274 11.33 9.72 10.74
CA LEU A 274 12.45 8.81 10.99
C LEU A 274 13.79 9.50 11.33
N SER A 275 13.89 10.84 11.43
CA SER A 275 15.11 11.48 12.00
C SER A 275 14.94 12.94 12.42
N LYS A 276 15.74 13.37 13.41
CA LYS A 276 15.86 14.76 13.89
C LYS A 276 16.64 15.71 12.95
N HIS A 277 17.12 15.27 11.78
CA HIS A 277 18.01 16.08 10.92
C HIS A 277 17.32 16.63 9.64
N LYS A 278 17.48 17.95 9.43
CA LYS A 278 16.86 18.78 8.37
C LYS A 278 17.44 18.63 6.96
N SER A 279 18.18 17.56 6.64
CA SER A 279 18.76 17.37 5.30
C SER A 279 17.82 16.63 4.34
N THR A 280 17.88 16.93 3.05
CA THR A 280 17.18 16.21 1.98
C THR A 280 17.62 14.75 1.97
N ALA A 281 16.68 13.87 2.28
CA ALA A 281 16.82 12.42 2.28
C ALA A 281 16.87 11.88 0.84
N HIS A 282 17.87 11.08 0.47
CA HIS A 282 17.73 10.21 -0.71
C HIS A 282 16.90 9.00 -0.29
N ILE A 283 15.73 8.80 -0.89
CA ILE A 283 14.82 7.73 -0.49
C ILE A 283 14.66 6.76 -1.66
N CYS A 284 14.94 5.49 -1.39
CA CYS A 284 14.62 4.42 -2.32
C CYS A 284 13.10 4.18 -2.29
N TYR A 285 12.41 4.42 -3.40
CA TYR A 285 10.95 4.29 -3.44
C TYR A 285 10.45 2.84 -3.30
N ARG A 286 11.30 1.83 -3.56
CA ARG A 286 10.95 0.40 -3.40
C ARG A 286 11.07 -0.10 -1.97
N CYS A 287 12.13 0.30 -1.29
CA CYS A 287 12.47 -0.16 0.06
C CYS A 287 12.12 0.86 1.14
N LEU A 288 11.76 2.08 0.75
CA LEU A 288 11.51 3.26 1.60
C LEU A 288 12.67 3.58 2.55
N HIS A 289 13.84 2.98 2.31
CA HIS A 289 15.05 3.23 3.06
C HIS A 289 15.65 4.58 2.67
N ARG A 290 16.13 5.31 3.68
CA ARG A 290 16.77 6.61 3.52
C ARG A 290 18.28 6.45 3.49
N PHE A 291 18.90 6.88 2.41
CA PHE A 291 20.35 6.98 2.30
C PHE A 291 20.81 8.37 2.69
N CYS A 292 21.86 8.41 3.51
CA CYS A 292 22.54 9.65 3.92
C CYS A 292 23.48 10.20 2.83
N ARG A 293 23.78 9.43 1.77
CA ARG A 293 24.68 9.80 0.67
C ARG A 293 24.16 9.30 -0.69
N GLU A 294 24.30 10.14 -1.72
CA GLU A 294 23.87 9.87 -3.10
C GLU A 294 24.57 8.64 -3.72
N THR A 295 25.79 8.34 -3.26
CA THR A 295 26.59 7.20 -3.75
C THR A 295 26.01 5.83 -3.38
N CYS A 296 25.21 5.74 -2.31
CA CYS A 296 24.55 4.49 -1.90
C CYS A 296 23.22 4.26 -2.62
N TYR A 297 22.68 5.29 -3.27
CA TYR A 297 21.44 5.23 -4.04
C TYR A 297 21.67 4.76 -5.49
N LYS A 298 22.85 5.03 -6.07
CA LYS A 298 23.20 4.66 -7.46
C LYS A 298 23.67 3.19 -7.62
N SER A 299 23.72 2.43 -6.53
CA SER A 299 24.20 1.04 -6.48
C SER A 299 23.09 0.02 -6.21
N ILE A 300 21.82 0.45 -6.31
CA ILE A 300 20.58 -0.34 -6.24
C ILE A 300 19.79 -0.08 -7.52
#